data_AF-X1AVT8-F1
#
_entry.id   AF-X1AVT8-F1
#
_cell.length_a   1.000
_cell.length_b   1.000
_cell.length_c   1.000
_cell.angle_alpha   90.00
_cell.angle_beta   90.00
_cell.angle_gamma   90.00
#
_symmetry.space_group_name_H-M   'P 1'
#
loop_
_entity.id
_entity.type
_entity.pdbx_description
1 polymer ?
#
loop_
_entity_poly.entity_id
_entity_poly.type
_entity_poly.pdbx_seq_one_letter_code
_entity_poly.pdbx_strand_id
1 'polypeptide(L)' 'MVNRTTVQFFLNQEQAKDAKTVMKTLKNAGGVPEDISLNQVAKSVFNSFVSDMTGKKKEEPEEAG' A
#
# COMPACT_ATOMS: atom_id res chain seq x y z
N MET A 1 -20.52 -1.11 -16.19
CA MET A 1 -20.64 -2.02 -15.03
C MET A 1 -19.26 -2.11 -14.38
N VAL A 2 -19.08 -1.71 -13.13
CA VAL A 2 -17.78 -1.81 -12.44
C VAL A 2 -17.64 -3.24 -11.93
N ASN A 3 -16.67 -3.99 -12.45
CA ASN A 3 -16.38 -5.33 -11.93
C ASN A 3 -15.73 -5.17 -10.54
N ARG A 4 -16.40 -5.64 -9.50
CA ARG A 4 -15.92 -5.54 -8.12
C ARG A 4 -15.28 -6.87 -7.72
N THR A 5 -14.00 -6.84 -7.41
CA THR A 5 -13.26 -7.96 -6.81
C THR A 5 -12.83 -7.57 -5.40
N THR A 6 -13.06 -8.45 -4.43
CA THR A 6 -12.67 -8.26 -3.03
C THR A 6 -11.43 -9.09 -2.74
N VAL A 7 -10.44 -8.46 -2.09
CA VAL A 7 -9.23 -9.12 -1.58
C VAL A 7 -9.20 -8.94 -0.07
N GLN A 8 -8.97 -10.02 0.68
CA GLN A 8 -8.90 -10.01 2.14
C GLN A 8 -7.55 -10.59 2.59
N PHE A 9 -6.93 -9.92 3.55
CA PHE A 9 -5.68 -10.36 4.18
C PHE A 9 -5.97 -10.74 5.63
N PHE A 10 -5.60 -11.95 6.02
CA PHE A 10 -5.68 -12.40 7.41
C PHE A 10 -4.30 -12.29 8.04
N LEU A 11 -4.21 -11.48 9.10
CA LEU A 11 -2.99 -11.36 9.90
C LEU A 11 -3.16 -12.18 11.16
N ASN A 12 -2.13 -12.96 11.51
CA ASN A 12 -2.06 -13.56 12.84
C ASN A 12 -1.74 -12.48 13.90
N GLN A 13 -1.75 -12.85 15.17
CA GLN A 13 -1.53 -11.89 16.27
C GLN A 13 -0.18 -11.17 16.18
N GLU A 14 0.88 -11.88 15.80
CA GLU A 14 2.24 -11.33 15.70
C GLU A 14 2.32 -10.32 14.54
N GLN A 15 1.84 -10.72 13.36
CA GLN A 15 1.77 -9.86 12.18
C GLN A 15 0.92 -8.61 12.41
N ALA A 16 -0.19 -8.73 13.15
CA ALA A 16 -1.03 -7.58 13.49
C ALA A 16 -0.32 -6.60 14.44
N LYS A 17 0.52 -7.10 15.35
CA LYS A 17 1.34 -6.28 16.26
C LYS A 17 2.45 -5.56 15.49
N ASP A 18 3.09 -6.26 14.58
CA ASP A 18 4.14 -5.69 13.73
C ASP A 18 3.58 -4.61 12.79
N ALA A 19 2.45 -4.89 12.15
CA ALA A 19 1.75 -3.94 11.28
C ALA A 19 1.40 -2.64 12.03
N LYS A 20 0.93 -2.73 13.28
CA LYS A 20 0.66 -1.56 14.12
C LYS A 20 1.93 -0.80 14.47
N THR A 21 3.01 -1.52 14.78
CA THR A 21 4.31 -0.92 15.13
C THR A 21 4.89 -0.15 13.95
N VAL A 22 4.92 -0.78 12.77
CA VAL A 22 5.36 -0.14 11.52
C VAL A 22 4.52 1.11 11.24
N MET A 23 3.20 1.02 11.37
CA MET A 23 2.34 2.17 11.11
C MET A 23 2.56 3.32 12.10
N LYS A 24 2.83 3.02 13.37
CA LYS A 24 3.22 4.04 14.36
C LYS A 24 4.55 4.69 14.00
N THR A 25 5.55 3.89 13.60
CA THR A 25 6.86 4.39 13.19
C THR A 25 6.76 5.30 11.97
N LEU A 26 5.99 4.92 10.95
CA LEU A 26 5.81 5.71 9.74
C LEU A 26 5.12 7.05 10.01
N LYS A 27 4.12 7.07 10.90
CA LYS A 27 3.46 8.31 11.34
C LYS A 27 4.44 9.22 12.06
N ASN A 28 5.18 8.69 13.02
CA ASN A 28 6.17 9.45 13.79
C ASN A 28 7.30 10.00 12.91
N ALA A 29 7.68 9.29 11.85
CA ALA A 29 8.70 9.72 10.90
C ALA A 29 8.19 10.76 9.88
N GLY A 30 6.90 11.12 9.90
CA GLY A 30 6.29 11.99 8.90
C GLY A 30 6.20 11.37 7.50
N GLY A 31 6.44 10.05 7.39
CA GLY A 31 6.41 9.33 6.11
C GLY A 31 4.99 9.06 5.59
N VAL A 32 3.97 9.20 6.46
CA VAL A 32 2.55 9.06 6.11
C VAL A 32 1.70 10.03 6.92
N PRO A 33 0.51 10.43 6.44
CA PRO A 33 -0.43 11.26 7.19
C PRO A 33 -0.83 10.62 8.52
N GLU A 34 -1.04 11.43 9.57
CA GLU A 34 -1.44 10.92 10.90
C GLU A 34 -2.78 10.16 10.87
N ASP A 35 -3.69 10.56 9.98
CA ASP A 35 -5.01 9.93 9.81
C ASP A 35 -5.02 8.69 8.92
N ILE A 36 -3.86 8.27 8.38
CA ILE A 36 -3.84 7.10 7.49
C ILE A 36 -4.21 5.82 8.27
N SER A 37 -5.03 4.99 7.64
CA SER A 37 -5.44 3.69 8.15
C SER A 37 -4.61 2.55 7.54
N LEU A 38 -4.51 1.43 8.27
CA LEU A 38 -3.78 0.25 7.81
C LEU A 38 -4.35 -0.29 6.50
N ASN A 39 -5.67 -0.24 6.33
CA ASN A 39 -6.35 -0.66 5.12
C ASN A 39 -5.95 0.19 3.90
N GLN A 40 -5.75 1.49 4.08
CA GLN A 40 -5.29 2.37 2.99
C GLN A 40 -3.84 2.07 2.60
N VAL A 41 -2.97 1.84 3.59
CA VAL A 41 -1.58 1.43 3.33
C VAL A 41 -1.55 0.09 2.60
N ALA A 42 -2.29 -0.90 3.09
CA ALA A 42 -2.38 -2.22 2.46
C ALA A 42 -2.90 -2.14 1.02
N LYS A 43 -3.93 -1.32 0.77
CA LYS A 43 -4.46 -1.08 -0.58
C LYS A 43 -3.40 -0.45 -1.49
N SER A 44 -2.63 0.51 -1.00
CA SER A 44 -1.57 1.16 -1.78
C SER A 44 -0.48 0.15 -2.16
N VAL A 45 0.01 -0.62 -1.19
CA VAL A 45 1.04 -1.65 -1.42
C VAL A 45 0.54 -2.72 -2.38
N PHE A 46 -0.69 -3.20 -2.20
CA PHE A 46 -1.30 -4.17 -3.10
C PHE A 46 -1.44 -3.63 -4.53
N ASN A 47 -1.86 -2.38 -4.69
CA ASN A 47 -1.95 -1.75 -6.02
C ASN A 47 -0.58 -1.61 -6.69
N SER A 48 0.47 -1.24 -5.95
CA SER A 48 1.84 -1.19 -6.48
C SER A 48 2.30 -2.58 -6.93
N PHE A 49 2.11 -3.59 -6.09
CA PHE A 49 2.44 -4.98 -6.40
C PHE A 49 1.73 -5.51 -7.66
N VAL A 50 0.42 -5.23 -7.78
CA VAL A 50 -0.34 -5.59 -8.99
C VAL A 50 0.15 -4.82 -10.21
N SER A 51 0.49 -3.54 -10.06
CA SER A 51 1.02 -2.73 -11.17
C SER A 51 2.36 -3.25 -11.67
N ASP A 52 3.25 -3.61 -10.75
CA ASP A 52 4.55 -4.22 -11.06
C ASP A 52 4.40 -5.56 -11.77
N MET A 53 3.51 -6.44 -11.27
CA MET A 53 3.26 -7.73 -11.91
C MET A 53 2.60 -7.63 -13.27
N THR A 54 1.69 -6.69 -13.45
CA THR A 54 0.95 -6.52 -14.71
C THR A 54 1.73 -5.70 -15.73
N GLY A 55 2.96 -5.27 -15.40
CA GLY A 55 3.78 -4.45 -16.29
C GLY A 55 3.15 -3.09 -16.60
N LYS A 56 2.15 -2.66 -15.83
CA LYS A 56 1.62 -1.28 -15.87
C LYS A 56 2.58 -0.36 -15.17
N LYS A 57 3.84 -0.35 -15.60
CA LYS A 57 4.70 0.80 -15.37
C LYS A 57 3.96 1.98 -15.98
N LYS A 58 3.74 3.04 -15.19
CA LYS A 58 3.68 4.37 -15.78
C LYS A 58 4.92 4.45 -16.67
N GLU A 59 4.70 4.65 -17.97
CA GLU A 59 5.75 5.18 -18.83
C GLU A 59 6.33 6.35 -18.04
N GLU A 60 7.60 6.24 -17.67
CA GLU A 60 8.35 7.40 -17.24
C GLU A 60 8.14 8.43 -18.36
N PRO A 61 7.78 9.70 -18.06
CA PRO A 61 8.10 10.71 -19.03
C PRO A 61 9.61 10.59 -19.19
N GLU A 62 10.05 10.16 -20.38
CA GLU A 62 11.34 10.57 -20.90
C GLU A 62 11.47 12.05 -20.57
N GLU A 63 12.32 12.40 -19.60
CA GLU A 63 12.91 13.72 -19.59
C GLU A 63 13.72 13.80 -20.88
N ALA A 64 13.05 14.24 -21.93
CA ALA A 64 13.66 14.83 -23.10
C ALA A 64 14.38 16.10 -22.61
N GLY A 65 15.72 16.09 -22.64
CA GLY A 65 16.54 17.27 -22.39
C GLY A 65 17.91 16.95 -21.85
#